data_AF-A0A1Y6BSX1-F1
#
_entry.id   AF-A0A1Y6BSX1-F1
#
_cell.length_a   1.000
_cell.length_b   1.000
_cell.length_c   1.000
_cell.angle_alpha   90.00
_cell.angle_beta   90.00
_cell.angle_gamma   90.00
#
_symmetry.space_group_name_H-M   'P 1'
#
loop_
_entity.id
_entity.type
_entity.pdbx_description
1 polymer ?
#
loop_
_entity_poly.entity_id
_entity_poly.type
_entity_poly.pdbx_seq_one_letter_code
_entity_poly.pdbx_strand_id
1 'polypeptide(L)'
;MEKTQAEQQGSTEVELAQKVKSCRDCQWFWGAVPPYGPFPAFDWQETYPQALRDGPVVDDPEIEASKPHYWCKVEQVEGERVEPAVLRGCRKAPIMTVGINPNMTAFFTGAASTTWAYPSFKRQETYAYYYRHATIYQESFDLDDLVKDIVPGTEIRAKHDGTVYISRSDTYRWLSIEFEFSEQGKTHYIRREEAWLPEQRMVIFARDAGDSETVYYEQIPQPSLDTGIIASDIHSEKPLSQPPYLKITGIEKGDLIAARIAPKAKSDIRLFANETGYYQRAAPILVSLQEALTKEGYENCVLEIGEDISMHDMVGCASPGWAPRYNIPREWIAERCVDKNRYMFDQLIQSKPRVLLIVSGSSLAMFAASFVAMGGEIDLDYDSTDAFALLEETTRRRCMLHWRDEQNPFSSRVIVTPHFSYEDNFKPQSRLSSDAWQVLKERFADDLEILKQDELARKEKGCRINNKYHTVYIDREDDPIQGKLSEAVWLFLMAFHIAPYELIHTALLDEHGHQPLIKDKKSKHLDRAPGNCSFCVNPQWQFPEGCDYGLANELA
;
A
#
# COMPACT_ATOMS: atom_id res chain seq x y z
N MET A 1 -5.88 35.54 -8.21
CA MET A 1 -6.76 35.36 -9.38
C MET A 1 -8.11 34.92 -8.84
N GLU A 2 -9.15 35.73 -9.01
CA GLU A 2 -10.51 35.35 -8.66
C GLU A 2 -10.97 34.24 -9.62
N LYS A 3 -11.38 33.11 -9.06
CA LYS A 3 -11.99 32.01 -9.80
C LYS A 3 -13.38 32.43 -10.27
N THR A 4 -13.76 32.01 -11.48
CA THR A 4 -15.08 32.25 -12.07
C THR A 4 -16.21 31.59 -11.26
N GLN A 5 -17.45 32.07 -11.37
CA GLN A 5 -18.61 31.44 -10.72
C GLN A 5 -18.81 29.97 -11.12
N ALA A 6 -18.39 29.56 -12.32
CA ALA A 6 -18.38 28.16 -12.74
C ALA A 6 -17.33 27.31 -12.00
N GLU A 7 -16.19 27.91 -11.63
CA GLU A 7 -15.19 27.26 -10.76
C GLU A 7 -15.62 27.22 -9.29
N GLN A 8 -16.60 28.05 -8.89
CA GLN A 8 -17.19 28.03 -7.54
C GLN A 8 -18.21 26.91 -7.35
N GLN A 9 -18.81 26.39 -8.43
CA GLN A 9 -19.86 25.36 -8.32
C GLN A 9 -19.32 23.95 -7.97
N GLY A 10 -18.00 23.81 -7.79
CA GLY A 10 -17.32 22.54 -7.51
C GLY A 10 -17.37 21.59 -8.71
N SER A 11 -16.29 20.86 -9.00
CA SER A 11 -16.41 19.77 -9.98
C SER A 11 -17.35 18.70 -9.44
N THR A 12 -18.06 18.00 -10.33
CA THR A 12 -18.76 16.77 -9.95
C THR A 12 -17.77 15.66 -9.61
N GLU A 13 -18.20 14.57 -8.97
CA GLU A 13 -17.33 13.41 -8.72
C GLU A 13 -16.80 12.81 -10.03
N VAL A 14 -17.60 12.87 -11.09
CA VAL A 14 -17.27 12.42 -12.46
C VAL A 14 -16.17 13.26 -13.07
N GLU A 15 -16.31 14.60 -13.04
CA GLU A 15 -15.31 15.52 -13.54
C GLU A 15 -14.00 15.43 -12.77
N LEU A 16 -14.06 15.24 -11.45
CA LEU A 16 -12.88 15.11 -10.62
C LEU A 16 -12.11 13.82 -10.94
N ALA A 17 -12.81 12.70 -11.13
CA ALA A 17 -12.18 11.46 -11.58
C ALA A 17 -11.50 11.61 -12.95
N GLN A 18 -12.13 12.33 -13.89
CA GLN A 18 -11.53 12.64 -15.19
C GLN A 18 -10.28 13.53 -15.06
N LYS A 19 -10.33 14.57 -14.20
CA LYS A 19 -9.18 15.44 -13.92
C LYS A 19 -8.01 14.63 -13.35
N VAL A 20 -8.26 13.77 -12.36
CA VAL A 20 -7.24 12.90 -11.77
C VAL A 20 -6.63 11.99 -12.82
N LYS A 21 -7.46 11.23 -13.57
CA LYS A 21 -6.98 10.33 -14.62
C LYS A 21 -6.11 11.06 -15.65
N SER A 22 -6.51 12.28 -16.04
CA SER A 22 -5.80 13.07 -17.06
C SER A 22 -4.51 13.74 -16.58
N CYS A 23 -4.21 13.73 -15.27
CA CYS A 23 -3.07 14.45 -14.72
C CYS A 23 -1.72 13.89 -15.21
N ARG A 24 -0.89 14.77 -15.78
CA ARG A 24 0.47 14.45 -16.27
C ARG A 24 1.53 15.44 -15.79
N ASP A 25 1.23 16.23 -14.76
CA ASP A 25 2.09 17.34 -14.31
C ASP A 25 3.49 16.88 -13.87
N CYS A 26 3.60 15.68 -13.31
CA CYS A 26 4.86 15.17 -12.77
C CYS A 26 5.79 14.60 -13.84
N GLN A 27 6.85 15.33 -14.16
CA GLN A 27 7.90 14.87 -15.08
C GLN A 27 8.63 13.61 -14.59
N TRP A 28 8.68 13.37 -13.29
CA TRP A 28 9.25 12.13 -12.77
C TRP A 28 8.42 10.92 -13.22
N PHE A 29 7.09 10.94 -13.08
CA PHE A 29 6.23 9.85 -13.58
C PHE A 29 6.00 9.89 -15.09
N TRP A 30 5.91 11.09 -15.67
CA TRP A 30 5.34 11.30 -17.00
C TRP A 30 6.30 11.89 -18.04
N GLY A 31 7.57 12.14 -17.69
CA GLY A 31 8.57 12.63 -18.61
C GLY A 31 8.84 11.68 -19.77
N ALA A 32 9.59 12.11 -20.79
CA ALA A 32 9.92 11.27 -21.95
C ALA A 32 10.63 9.97 -21.54
N VAL A 33 11.43 10.05 -20.48
CA VAL A 33 12.14 8.94 -19.88
C VAL A 33 11.82 8.90 -18.39
N PRO A 34 10.73 8.22 -17.98
CA PRO A 34 10.44 8.07 -16.57
C PRO A 34 11.41 7.04 -15.97
N PRO A 35 11.82 7.24 -14.72
CA PRO A 35 12.61 6.28 -13.95
C PRO A 35 11.80 5.05 -13.52
N TYR A 36 10.48 5.08 -13.72
CA TYR A 36 9.53 4.10 -13.23
C TYR A 36 8.46 3.76 -14.30
N GLY A 37 8.23 2.46 -14.56
CA GLY A 37 7.46 1.98 -15.72
C GLY A 37 8.20 2.20 -17.04
N PRO A 38 7.80 1.67 -18.21
CA PRO A 38 6.52 1.02 -18.42
C PRO A 38 6.46 -0.35 -17.76
N PHE A 39 5.26 -0.77 -17.40
CA PHE A 39 5.00 -2.08 -16.82
C PHE A 39 4.22 -2.92 -17.83
N PRO A 40 4.36 -4.26 -17.78
CA PRO A 40 3.29 -5.12 -18.26
C PRO A 40 1.98 -4.61 -17.66
N ALA A 41 1.05 -4.24 -18.53
CA ALA A 41 -0.25 -3.75 -18.14
C ALA A 41 -1.32 -4.57 -18.86
N PHE A 42 -2.53 -4.57 -18.33
CA PHE A 42 -3.65 -5.27 -18.94
C PHE A 42 -4.84 -4.33 -19.09
N ASP A 43 -5.69 -4.59 -20.08
CA ASP A 43 -7.00 -3.98 -20.18
C ASP A 43 -8.07 -5.07 -20.03
N TRP A 44 -9.22 -4.66 -19.52
CA TRP A 44 -10.34 -5.54 -19.33
C TRP A 44 -11.05 -5.76 -20.67
N GLN A 45 -11.43 -7.01 -20.96
CA GLN A 45 -12.20 -7.33 -22.16
C GLN A 45 -13.58 -6.65 -22.13
N GLU A 46 -14.20 -6.59 -20.95
CA GLU A 46 -15.53 -6.02 -20.73
C GLU A 46 -15.45 -4.60 -20.17
N THR A 47 -16.47 -3.77 -20.46
CA THR A 47 -16.53 -2.41 -19.92
C THR A 47 -16.70 -2.40 -18.39
N TYR A 48 -17.52 -3.33 -17.89
CA TYR A 48 -17.87 -3.51 -16.47
C TYR A 48 -17.59 -4.96 -16.08
N PRO A 49 -16.32 -5.31 -15.81
CA PRO A 49 -15.93 -6.70 -15.54
C PRO A 49 -16.57 -7.20 -14.25
N GLN A 50 -17.49 -8.15 -14.36
CA GLN A 50 -18.19 -8.70 -13.20
C GLN A 50 -17.22 -9.31 -12.17
N ALA A 51 -16.08 -9.84 -12.64
CA ALA A 51 -15.01 -10.38 -11.80
C ALA A 51 -14.50 -9.38 -10.74
N LEU A 52 -14.51 -8.07 -11.01
CA LEU A 52 -14.10 -7.07 -10.03
C LEU A 52 -15.04 -7.02 -8.82
N ARG A 53 -16.32 -7.31 -9.04
CA ARG A 53 -17.36 -7.27 -8.01
C ARG A 53 -17.46 -8.60 -7.28
N ASP A 54 -17.41 -9.70 -8.01
CA ASP A 54 -17.56 -11.05 -7.43
C ASP A 54 -16.30 -11.49 -6.65
N GLY A 55 -15.14 -10.86 -6.95
CA GLY A 55 -13.85 -11.30 -6.44
C GLY A 55 -13.31 -12.53 -7.17
N PRO A 56 -12.14 -13.06 -6.76
CA PRO A 56 -11.57 -14.26 -7.34
C PRO A 56 -12.43 -15.49 -7.03
N VAL A 57 -12.57 -16.38 -8.01
CA VAL A 57 -13.22 -17.68 -7.79
C VAL A 57 -12.20 -18.60 -7.12
N VAL A 58 -12.43 -18.96 -5.87
CA VAL A 58 -11.60 -19.92 -5.14
C VAL A 58 -12.11 -21.32 -5.49
N ASP A 59 -11.63 -21.88 -6.60
CA ASP A 59 -12.06 -23.18 -7.11
C ASP A 59 -11.60 -24.38 -6.26
N ASP A 60 -10.68 -24.19 -5.30
CA ASP A 60 -10.15 -25.27 -4.46
C ASP A 60 -9.69 -24.75 -3.07
N PRO A 61 -10.35 -25.16 -1.97
CA PRO A 61 -9.98 -24.77 -0.61
C PRO A 61 -8.68 -25.43 -0.10
N GLU A 62 -8.10 -26.39 -0.82
CA GLU A 62 -6.78 -26.99 -0.52
C GLU A 62 -5.61 -26.27 -1.21
N ILE A 63 -5.87 -25.29 -2.08
CA ILE A 63 -4.80 -24.44 -2.63
C ILE A 63 -4.22 -23.61 -1.47
N GLU A 64 -2.98 -23.95 -1.10
CA GLU A 64 -2.17 -23.25 -0.11
C GLU A 64 -2.39 -21.73 -0.21
N ALA A 65 -2.68 -21.09 0.93
CA ALA A 65 -2.88 -19.64 1.08
C ALA A 65 -1.74 -18.76 0.52
N SER A 66 -0.65 -19.37 0.03
CA SER A 66 0.51 -18.72 -0.57
C SER A 66 0.44 -18.58 -2.10
N LYS A 67 -0.58 -19.15 -2.78
CA LYS A 67 -0.67 -19.10 -4.25
C LYS A 67 -1.68 -18.05 -4.73
N PRO A 68 -1.33 -17.23 -5.74
CA PRO A 68 -2.26 -16.32 -6.41
C PRO A 68 -3.52 -17.04 -6.89
N HIS A 69 -4.70 -16.47 -6.63
CA HIS A 69 -5.97 -17.06 -7.06
C HIS A 69 -6.26 -16.68 -8.52
N TYR A 70 -6.68 -17.63 -9.34
CA TYR A 70 -7.14 -17.28 -10.68
C TYR A 70 -8.33 -16.31 -10.58
N TRP A 71 -8.27 -15.20 -11.32
CA TRP A 71 -9.31 -14.19 -11.26
C TRP A 71 -10.14 -14.16 -12.55
N CYS A 72 -9.50 -13.86 -13.69
CA CYS A 72 -10.19 -13.79 -14.98
C CYS A 72 -9.21 -13.79 -16.17
N LYS A 73 -9.75 -13.63 -17.38
CA LYS A 73 -8.97 -13.37 -18.60
C LYS A 73 -8.99 -11.89 -18.94
N VAL A 74 -7.86 -11.39 -19.44
CA VAL A 74 -7.67 -9.98 -19.84
C VAL A 74 -6.88 -9.86 -21.13
N GLU A 75 -6.82 -8.66 -21.70
CA GLU A 75 -5.88 -8.33 -22.77
C GLU A 75 -4.61 -7.75 -22.15
N GLN A 76 -3.44 -8.33 -22.38
CA GLN A 76 -2.18 -7.64 -22.10
C GLN A 76 -2.01 -6.54 -23.15
N VAL A 77 -1.73 -5.31 -22.71
CA VAL A 77 -1.37 -4.20 -23.59
C VAL A 77 0.16 -4.05 -23.68
N GLU A 78 0.63 -3.19 -24.58
CA GLU A 78 2.04 -2.82 -24.58
C GLU A 78 2.45 -2.19 -23.24
N GLY A 79 3.75 -2.09 -22.99
CA GLY A 79 4.23 -1.53 -21.75
C GLY A 79 3.67 -0.12 -21.49
N GLU A 80 2.90 0.05 -20.42
CA GLU A 80 2.23 1.31 -20.09
C GLU A 80 2.65 1.89 -18.74
N ARG A 81 2.28 3.16 -18.55
CA ARG A 81 2.39 3.84 -17.26
C ARG A 81 1.07 3.72 -16.53
N VAL A 82 1.16 3.64 -15.22
CA VAL A 82 -0.02 3.44 -14.38
C VAL A 82 -0.80 4.74 -14.33
N GLU A 83 -2.07 4.67 -14.72
CA GLU A 83 -2.99 5.80 -14.64
C GLU A 83 -3.13 6.27 -13.19
N PRO A 84 -3.19 7.59 -12.92
CA PRO A 84 -3.34 8.09 -11.55
C PRO A 84 -4.60 7.54 -10.87
N ALA A 85 -4.45 7.06 -9.64
CA ALA A 85 -5.54 6.56 -8.83
C ALA A 85 -6.44 7.68 -8.30
N VAL A 86 -7.73 7.55 -8.57
CA VAL A 86 -8.80 8.28 -7.87
C VAL A 86 -9.16 7.52 -6.59
N LEU A 87 -10.00 8.06 -5.68
CA LEU A 87 -10.42 7.32 -4.48
C LEU A 87 -10.98 5.94 -4.87
N ARG A 88 -10.62 4.93 -4.09
CA ARG A 88 -11.01 3.53 -4.22
C ARG A 88 -12.22 3.28 -3.32
N GLY A 89 -13.32 2.78 -3.88
CA GLY A 89 -14.56 2.54 -3.17
C GLY A 89 -15.64 3.59 -3.42
N CYS A 90 -16.69 3.53 -2.60
CA CYS A 90 -17.82 4.43 -2.60
C CYS A 90 -17.38 5.85 -2.22
N ARG A 91 -17.73 6.83 -3.05
CA ARG A 91 -17.45 8.26 -2.83
C ARG A 91 -18.15 8.83 -1.59
N LYS A 92 -19.07 8.08 -0.99
CA LYS A 92 -19.81 8.49 0.22
C LYS A 92 -19.70 7.44 1.32
N ALA A 93 -18.69 6.58 1.26
CA ALA A 93 -18.38 5.70 2.37
C ALA A 93 -18.20 6.54 3.65
N PRO A 94 -18.83 6.15 4.77
CA PRO A 94 -18.74 6.93 5.99
C PRO A 94 -17.35 6.89 6.62
N ILE A 95 -16.55 5.87 6.31
CA ILE A 95 -15.15 5.78 6.70
C ILE A 95 -14.28 6.00 5.46
N MET A 96 -13.23 6.81 5.60
CA MET A 96 -12.23 7.02 4.56
C MET A 96 -10.84 6.82 5.13
N THR A 97 -9.98 6.05 4.46
CA THR A 97 -8.55 5.99 4.76
C THR A 97 -7.78 6.94 3.86
N VAL A 98 -6.78 7.65 4.40
CA VAL A 98 -5.85 8.47 3.62
C VAL A 98 -4.41 8.05 3.88
N GLY A 99 -3.74 7.60 2.81
CA GLY A 99 -2.30 7.34 2.74
C GLY A 99 -1.55 8.39 1.91
N ILE A 100 -0.23 8.20 1.76
CA ILE A 100 0.60 9.05 0.90
C ILE A 100 0.46 8.65 -0.57
N ASN A 101 0.58 7.37 -0.89
CA ASN A 101 0.69 6.88 -2.26
C ASN A 101 0.36 5.38 -2.32
N PRO A 102 -0.25 4.92 -3.42
CA PRO A 102 -0.30 3.49 -3.71
C PRO A 102 1.13 2.99 -3.95
N ASN A 103 1.74 2.42 -2.90
CA ASN A 103 3.07 1.80 -2.95
C ASN A 103 3.05 0.62 -3.91
N MET A 104 3.19 0.93 -5.18
CA MET A 104 3.28 -0.05 -6.24
C MET A 104 4.76 -0.28 -6.45
N THR A 105 5.29 -1.31 -5.80
CA THR A 105 6.68 -1.69 -5.97
C THR A 105 6.98 -1.98 -7.44
N ALA A 106 8.23 -1.72 -7.84
CA ALA A 106 8.72 -2.15 -9.14
C ALA A 106 8.34 -3.61 -9.39
N PHE A 107 8.09 -3.96 -10.64
CA PHE A 107 7.74 -5.32 -11.03
C PHE A 107 8.82 -6.32 -10.54
N PHE A 108 8.54 -6.97 -9.41
CA PHE A 108 9.28 -8.11 -8.90
C PHE A 108 8.48 -9.36 -9.28
N THR A 109 9.16 -10.48 -9.46
CA THR A 109 8.49 -11.78 -9.57
C THR A 109 8.37 -12.36 -8.17
N GLY A 110 7.18 -12.79 -7.78
CA GLY A 110 7.00 -13.71 -6.66
C GLY A 110 7.38 -15.13 -7.05
N ALA A 111 7.11 -16.11 -6.17
CA ALA A 111 7.44 -17.51 -6.45
C ALA A 111 6.64 -18.11 -7.63
N ALA A 112 5.38 -17.68 -7.81
CA ALA A 112 4.45 -18.24 -8.80
C ALA A 112 3.87 -17.22 -9.80
N SER A 113 3.89 -15.93 -9.48
CA SER A 113 3.34 -14.85 -10.31
C SER A 113 4.23 -13.62 -10.26
N THR A 114 3.87 -12.59 -11.01
CA THR A 114 4.36 -11.25 -10.70
C THR A 114 3.88 -10.84 -9.32
N THR A 115 4.63 -9.96 -8.65
CA THR A 115 4.11 -9.35 -7.43
C THR A 115 2.83 -8.59 -7.78
N TRP A 116 2.86 -7.76 -8.84
CA TRP A 116 1.71 -6.98 -9.29
C TRP A 116 1.62 -6.90 -10.83
N ALA A 117 0.41 -6.73 -11.34
CA ALA A 117 0.05 -6.32 -12.67
C ALA A 117 -0.83 -5.07 -12.57
N TYR A 118 -0.80 -4.20 -13.58
CA TYR A 118 -1.49 -2.92 -13.50
C TYR A 118 -2.49 -2.74 -14.62
N PRO A 119 -3.69 -2.22 -14.32
CA PRO A 119 -4.67 -1.97 -15.35
C PRO A 119 -4.27 -0.76 -16.21
N SER A 120 -4.47 -0.92 -17.50
CA SER A 120 -4.64 0.14 -18.49
C SER A 120 -6.13 0.34 -18.72
N PHE A 121 -6.52 1.54 -19.10
CA PHE A 121 -7.93 1.91 -19.24
C PHE A 121 -8.18 2.64 -20.56
N LYS A 122 -8.44 1.86 -21.61
CA LYS A 122 -8.89 2.41 -22.91
C LYS A 122 -10.22 3.16 -22.78
N ARG A 123 -11.07 2.75 -21.83
CA ARG A 123 -12.40 3.31 -21.54
C ARG A 123 -12.41 4.10 -20.23
N GLN A 124 -13.19 5.17 -20.16
CA GLN A 124 -13.36 5.94 -18.91
C GLN A 124 -14.23 5.19 -17.91
N GLU A 125 -15.20 4.45 -18.41
CA GLU A 125 -16.18 3.67 -17.68
C GLU A 125 -15.48 2.53 -16.93
N THR A 126 -14.54 1.84 -17.58
CA THR A 126 -13.72 0.79 -16.94
C THR A 126 -12.81 1.36 -15.86
N TYR A 127 -12.23 2.55 -16.07
CA TYR A 127 -11.47 3.25 -15.02
C TYR A 127 -12.36 3.56 -13.81
N ALA A 128 -13.53 4.17 -14.05
CA ALA A 128 -14.46 4.52 -12.98
C ALA A 128 -14.96 3.28 -12.22
N TYR A 129 -15.26 2.19 -12.95
CA TYR A 129 -15.73 0.94 -12.40
C TYR A 129 -14.67 0.24 -11.55
N TYR A 130 -13.43 0.16 -12.03
CA TYR A 130 -12.31 -0.40 -11.30
C TYR A 130 -12.06 0.31 -9.96
N TYR A 131 -12.05 1.64 -9.96
CA TYR A 131 -11.86 2.41 -8.74
C TYR A 131 -13.13 2.46 -7.85
N ARG A 132 -14.32 2.15 -8.36
CA ARG A 132 -15.54 2.00 -7.55
C ARG A 132 -15.51 0.74 -6.72
N HIS A 133 -15.11 -0.37 -7.32
CA HIS A 133 -15.18 -1.72 -6.74
C HIS A 133 -13.83 -2.11 -6.15
N ALA A 134 -13.47 -1.42 -5.07
CA ALA A 134 -12.24 -1.70 -4.34
C ALA A 134 -12.33 -3.05 -3.63
N THR A 135 -11.34 -3.92 -3.83
CA THR A 135 -11.23 -5.21 -3.16
C THR A 135 -9.99 -5.27 -2.28
N ILE A 136 -9.84 -6.37 -1.52
CA ILE A 136 -8.60 -6.65 -0.79
C ILE A 136 -7.46 -7.17 -1.68
N TYR A 137 -7.77 -7.44 -2.94
CA TYR A 137 -6.87 -8.04 -3.89
C TYR A 137 -6.23 -6.98 -4.80
N GLN A 138 -5.10 -7.36 -5.38
CA GLN A 138 -4.46 -6.65 -6.47
C GLN A 138 -3.96 -7.68 -7.48
N GLU A 139 -3.94 -7.28 -8.74
CA GLU A 139 -3.79 -8.18 -9.86
C GLU A 139 -2.32 -8.61 -10.03
N SER A 140 -2.10 -9.79 -10.62
CA SER A 140 -0.79 -10.24 -11.10
C SER A 140 -0.89 -11.09 -12.36
N PHE A 141 0.23 -11.19 -13.09
CA PHE A 141 0.35 -12.08 -14.24
C PHE A 141 1.05 -13.38 -13.87
N ASP A 142 0.80 -14.40 -14.68
CA ASP A 142 1.61 -15.61 -14.70
C ASP A 142 3.05 -15.29 -15.10
N LEU A 143 4.03 -15.88 -14.41
CA LEU A 143 5.44 -15.75 -14.80
C LEU A 143 5.72 -16.38 -16.16
N ASP A 144 5.05 -17.48 -16.50
CA ASP A 144 5.25 -18.16 -17.77
C ASP A 144 4.81 -17.28 -18.96
N ASP A 145 3.82 -16.41 -18.76
CA ASP A 145 3.38 -15.46 -19.78
C ASP A 145 4.39 -14.34 -20.01
N LEU A 146 5.20 -14.00 -19.00
CA LEU A 146 6.22 -12.95 -19.08
C LEU A 146 7.55 -13.46 -19.61
N VAL A 147 7.88 -14.73 -19.35
CA VAL A 147 9.05 -15.37 -19.96
C VAL A 147 8.96 -15.29 -21.49
N LYS A 148 7.75 -15.31 -22.05
CA LYS A 148 7.50 -15.13 -23.49
C LYS A 148 7.82 -13.72 -24.01
N ASP A 149 7.90 -12.73 -23.13
CA ASP A 149 8.25 -11.33 -23.46
C ASP A 149 9.73 -11.02 -23.28
N ILE A 150 10.54 -12.00 -22.88
CA ILE A 150 11.99 -11.84 -22.77
C ILE A 150 12.57 -11.42 -24.13
N VAL A 151 13.40 -10.38 -24.10
CA VAL A 151 14.21 -9.96 -25.23
C VAL A 151 15.32 -11.00 -25.41
N PRO A 152 15.38 -11.71 -26.56
CA PRO A 152 16.36 -12.78 -26.75
C PRO A 152 17.80 -12.28 -26.58
N GLY A 153 18.62 -13.06 -25.87
CA GLY A 153 20.03 -12.75 -25.61
C GLY A 153 20.26 -11.82 -24.41
N THR A 154 19.21 -11.48 -23.67
CA THR A 154 19.29 -10.64 -22.46
C THR A 154 19.18 -11.43 -21.17
N GLU A 155 19.02 -12.75 -21.27
CA GLU A 155 18.90 -13.67 -20.16
C GLU A 155 20.19 -13.71 -19.34
N ILE A 156 20.03 -13.53 -18.04
CA ILE A 156 21.07 -13.71 -17.03
C ILE A 156 20.72 -15.02 -16.33
N ARG A 157 21.52 -16.06 -16.59
CA ARG A 157 21.36 -17.36 -15.95
C ARG A 157 22.49 -17.65 -14.99
N ALA A 158 22.16 -18.31 -13.89
CA ALA A 158 23.13 -18.78 -12.91
C ALA A 158 24.06 -19.81 -13.56
N LYS A 159 25.38 -19.57 -13.50
CA LYS A 159 26.39 -20.53 -14.00
C LYS A 159 26.80 -21.55 -12.94
N HIS A 160 26.53 -21.25 -11.68
CA HIS A 160 26.83 -22.04 -10.49
C HIS A 160 25.65 -21.92 -9.52
N ASP A 161 25.65 -22.74 -8.48
CA ASP A 161 24.74 -22.55 -7.35
C ASP A 161 25.25 -21.39 -6.49
N GLY A 162 24.36 -20.59 -5.91
CA GLY A 162 24.80 -19.41 -5.18
C GLY A 162 23.72 -18.47 -4.65
N THR A 163 24.15 -17.24 -4.42
CA THR A 163 23.35 -16.13 -3.90
C THR A 163 23.43 -14.96 -4.87
N VAL A 164 22.30 -14.32 -5.16
CA VAL A 164 22.24 -13.11 -5.98
C VAL A 164 21.99 -11.90 -5.09
N TYR A 165 22.74 -10.83 -5.34
CA TYR A 165 22.55 -9.50 -4.77
C TYR A 165 22.14 -8.53 -5.87
N ILE A 166 21.06 -7.79 -5.65
CA ILE A 166 20.51 -6.89 -6.66
C ILE A 166 20.47 -5.48 -6.10
N SER A 167 21.19 -4.57 -6.73
CA SER A 167 21.15 -3.15 -6.42
C SER A 167 20.72 -2.36 -7.65
N ARG A 168 19.96 -1.30 -7.41
CA ARG A 168 19.64 -0.31 -8.45
C ARG A 168 20.52 0.90 -8.24
N SER A 169 21.10 1.42 -9.32
CA SER A 169 21.63 2.77 -9.27
C SER A 169 20.47 3.75 -9.23
N ASP A 170 20.81 4.91 -8.72
CA ASP A 170 20.09 6.17 -8.75
C ASP A 170 19.97 6.77 -10.16
N THR A 171 20.39 6.04 -11.22
CA THR A 171 20.24 6.44 -12.63
C THR A 171 19.15 5.69 -13.40
N TYR A 172 18.31 4.92 -12.68
CA TYR A 172 16.95 4.42 -13.00
C TYR A 172 16.70 3.56 -14.25
N ARG A 173 17.65 3.47 -15.19
CA ARG A 173 17.64 2.45 -16.26
C ARG A 173 18.90 1.61 -16.23
N TRP A 174 19.28 1.26 -15.02
CA TRP A 174 20.44 0.45 -14.76
C TRP A 174 20.16 -0.43 -13.54
N LEU A 175 20.56 -1.70 -13.66
CA LEU A 175 20.50 -2.67 -12.59
C LEU A 175 21.87 -3.30 -12.45
N SER A 176 22.40 -3.34 -11.23
CA SER A 176 23.58 -4.14 -10.89
C SER A 176 23.11 -5.42 -10.24
N ILE A 177 23.48 -6.53 -10.85
CA ILE A 177 23.24 -7.87 -10.36
C ILE A 177 24.60 -8.44 -10.03
N GLU A 178 24.81 -8.79 -8.77
CA GLU A 178 26.03 -9.40 -8.30
C GLU A 178 25.74 -10.83 -7.85
N PHE A 179 26.46 -11.79 -8.40
CA PHE A 179 26.27 -13.20 -8.13
C PHE A 179 27.44 -13.73 -7.32
N GLU A 180 27.16 -14.20 -6.11
CA GLU A 180 28.09 -14.89 -5.22
C GLU A 180 27.93 -16.40 -5.35
N PHE A 181 29.03 -17.11 -5.57
CA PHE A 181 29.04 -18.58 -5.63
C PHE A 181 30.33 -19.14 -5.07
N SER A 182 30.32 -20.43 -4.71
CA SER A 182 31.52 -21.14 -4.26
C SER A 182 32.02 -22.11 -5.33
N GLU A 183 33.30 -22.03 -5.66
CA GLU A 183 33.98 -22.98 -6.54
C GLU A 183 35.30 -23.40 -5.89
N GLN A 184 35.52 -24.71 -5.74
CA GLN A 184 36.74 -25.28 -5.13
C GLN A 184 37.04 -24.72 -3.72
N GLY A 185 36.00 -24.43 -2.93
CA GLY A 185 36.12 -23.89 -1.57
C GLY A 185 36.51 -22.41 -1.52
N LYS A 186 36.46 -21.69 -2.64
CA LYS A 186 36.64 -20.24 -2.72
C LYS A 186 35.33 -19.56 -3.12
N THR A 187 35.05 -18.42 -2.50
CA THR A 187 33.90 -17.58 -2.86
C THR A 187 34.28 -16.65 -4.01
N HIS A 188 33.43 -16.56 -5.01
CA HIS A 188 33.60 -15.73 -6.20
C HIS A 188 32.40 -14.81 -6.36
N TYR A 189 32.66 -13.60 -6.86
CA TYR A 189 31.62 -12.62 -7.19
C TYR A 189 31.68 -12.28 -8.69
N ILE A 190 30.52 -12.26 -9.34
CA ILE A 190 30.34 -11.74 -10.70
C ILE A 190 29.34 -10.60 -10.62
N ARG A 191 29.79 -9.38 -10.90
CA ARG A 191 28.89 -8.24 -11.07
C ARG A 191 28.59 -8.03 -12.54
N ARG A 192 27.30 -7.89 -12.85
CA ARG A 192 26.78 -7.57 -14.17
C ARG A 192 25.90 -6.34 -14.07
N GLU A 193 26.17 -5.41 -14.97
CA GLU A 193 25.45 -4.15 -15.06
C GLU A 193 24.65 -4.11 -16.36
N GLU A 194 23.37 -3.78 -16.25
CA GLU A 194 22.45 -3.83 -17.37
C GLU A 194 21.64 -2.56 -17.49
N ALA A 195 21.65 -1.99 -18.68
CA ALA A 195 20.80 -0.89 -19.07
C ALA A 195 19.75 -1.33 -20.10
N TRP A 196 18.66 -0.57 -20.25
CA TRP A 196 17.56 -0.94 -21.13
C TRP A 196 16.92 0.25 -21.86
N LEU A 197 16.31 -0.06 -23.00
CA LEU A 197 15.60 0.89 -23.84
C LEU A 197 14.30 1.38 -23.18
N PRO A 198 13.75 2.55 -23.56
CA PRO A 198 12.55 3.10 -22.93
C PRO A 198 11.38 2.10 -22.83
N GLU A 199 11.18 1.29 -23.87
CA GLU A 199 10.13 0.28 -24.04
C GLU A 199 10.44 -1.09 -23.39
N GLN A 200 11.68 -1.31 -22.94
CA GLN A 200 12.11 -2.53 -22.28
C GLN A 200 12.13 -2.34 -20.77
N ARG A 201 12.08 -3.40 -19.98
CA ARG A 201 12.41 -3.33 -18.55
C ARG A 201 13.19 -4.54 -18.11
N MET A 202 14.15 -4.34 -17.20
CA MET A 202 14.81 -5.45 -16.53
C MET A 202 13.89 -6.01 -15.45
N VAL A 203 13.64 -7.32 -15.52
CA VAL A 203 12.86 -8.08 -14.55
C VAL A 203 13.76 -9.13 -13.92
N ILE A 204 13.69 -9.22 -12.60
CA ILE A 204 14.31 -10.30 -11.82
C ILE A 204 13.32 -11.45 -11.81
N PHE A 205 13.74 -12.65 -12.21
CA PHE A 205 12.97 -13.90 -12.25
C PHE A 205 13.40 -14.90 -11.18
N ALA A 206 14.53 -14.63 -10.51
CA ALA A 206 15.04 -15.46 -9.42
C ALA A 206 13.97 -15.66 -8.35
N ARG A 207 13.67 -16.93 -8.05
CA ARG A 207 12.71 -17.32 -7.03
C ARG A 207 13.35 -17.21 -5.66
N ASP A 208 12.66 -16.60 -4.71
CA ASP A 208 13.05 -16.64 -3.31
C ASP A 208 12.68 -18.01 -2.73
N ALA A 209 13.67 -18.76 -2.26
CA ALA A 209 13.47 -20.04 -1.59
C ALA A 209 12.96 -19.88 -0.13
N GLY A 210 12.75 -18.64 0.35
CA GLY A 210 12.10 -18.34 1.63
C GLY A 210 12.92 -17.47 2.58
N ASP A 211 14.06 -16.91 2.16
CA ASP A 211 15.02 -16.21 3.02
C ASP A 211 15.51 -14.88 2.40
N SER A 212 14.66 -14.12 1.69
CA SER A 212 15.08 -12.78 1.25
C SER A 212 15.19 -11.79 2.41
N GLU A 213 16.41 -11.59 2.89
CA GLU A 213 16.74 -10.44 3.74
C GLU A 213 16.97 -9.20 2.87
N THR A 214 16.22 -8.13 3.15
CA THR A 214 16.55 -6.79 2.62
C THR A 214 17.50 -6.10 3.61
N VAL A 215 18.76 -5.94 3.23
CA VAL A 215 19.79 -5.29 4.06
C VAL A 215 19.91 -3.80 3.67
N TYR A 216 19.76 -2.88 4.63
CA TYR A 216 19.77 -1.42 4.42
C TYR A 216 20.95 -0.75 5.14
N TYR A 217 21.77 0.05 4.42
CA TYR A 217 22.71 1.05 5.00
C TYR A 217 22.86 2.29 4.09
N GLU A 218 23.44 3.38 4.63
CA GLU A 218 23.50 4.76 4.07
C GLU A 218 24.36 4.94 2.79
N GLN A 219 24.05 6.02 2.05
CA GLN A 219 24.48 6.38 0.69
C GLN A 219 26.00 6.56 0.48
N ILE A 220 26.47 6.24 -0.73
CA ILE A 220 27.84 6.53 -1.23
C ILE A 220 27.76 7.19 -2.62
N PRO A 221 28.70 8.09 -3.01
CA PRO A 221 28.61 8.89 -4.24
C PRO A 221 28.86 8.11 -5.54
N GLN A 222 28.31 8.66 -6.63
CA GLN A 222 28.21 8.08 -7.99
C GLN A 222 29.51 8.04 -8.81
N PRO A 223 29.63 7.11 -9.79
CA PRO A 223 30.44 7.25 -11.00
C PRO A 223 29.62 7.88 -12.16
N SER A 224 30.31 8.54 -13.11
CA SER A 224 29.69 9.26 -14.23
C SER A 224 29.17 8.35 -15.36
N LEU A 225 28.06 8.78 -15.99
CA LEU A 225 27.25 8.05 -16.98
C LEU A 225 27.72 8.14 -18.44
N ASP A 226 28.96 8.56 -18.72
CA ASP A 226 29.35 8.97 -20.08
C ASP A 226 29.78 7.86 -21.06
N THR A 227 29.77 6.58 -20.68
CA THR A 227 30.58 5.58 -21.42
C THR A 227 29.83 4.59 -22.29
N GLY A 228 28.49 4.59 -22.35
CA GLY A 228 27.77 3.71 -23.29
C GLY A 228 28.16 2.22 -23.18
N ILE A 229 28.54 1.76 -21.98
CA ILE A 229 29.03 0.41 -21.76
C ILE A 229 27.88 -0.58 -21.94
N ILE A 230 28.04 -1.41 -22.96
CA ILE A 230 27.27 -2.63 -23.19
C ILE A 230 27.87 -3.67 -22.24
N ALA A 231 27.10 -4.09 -21.23
CA ALA A 231 27.33 -5.18 -20.28
C ALA A 231 28.79 -5.70 -20.14
N SER A 232 29.44 -5.43 -19.01
CA SER A 232 30.71 -6.09 -18.65
C SER A 232 30.57 -6.92 -17.39
N ASP A 233 31.03 -8.18 -17.44
CA ASP A 233 31.19 -9.03 -16.26
C ASP A 233 32.46 -8.57 -15.51
N ILE A 234 32.30 -8.17 -14.25
CA ILE A 234 33.42 -7.80 -13.37
C ILE A 234 33.58 -8.90 -12.34
N HIS A 235 34.75 -9.55 -12.34
CA HIS A 235 35.12 -10.56 -11.36
C HIS A 235 35.85 -9.93 -10.17
N SER A 236 35.46 -10.30 -8.96
CA SER A 236 36.13 -9.89 -7.73
C SER A 236 36.17 -10.99 -6.67
N GLU A 237 37.13 -10.88 -5.75
CA GLU A 237 37.23 -11.75 -4.56
C GLU A 237 36.45 -11.20 -3.35
N LYS A 238 35.82 -10.04 -3.49
CA LYS A 238 35.03 -9.35 -2.47
C LYS A 238 33.77 -8.76 -3.08
N PRO A 239 32.70 -8.55 -2.29
CA PRO A 239 31.50 -7.90 -2.78
C PRO A 239 31.81 -6.53 -3.39
N LEU A 240 31.30 -6.27 -4.60
CA LEU A 240 31.49 -4.99 -5.30
C LEU A 240 30.37 -4.00 -4.96
N SER A 241 29.17 -4.50 -4.69
CA SER A 241 28.04 -3.71 -4.26
C SER A 241 28.17 -3.40 -2.77
N GLN A 242 28.05 -2.11 -2.46
CA GLN A 242 27.71 -1.70 -1.10
C GLN A 242 26.17 -1.57 -1.01
N PRO A 243 25.56 -1.93 0.13
CA PRO A 243 24.12 -1.83 0.36
C PRO A 243 23.52 -0.46 -0.04
N PRO A 244 22.21 -0.37 -0.31
CA PRO A 244 21.20 -1.44 -0.18
C PRO A 244 21.14 -2.37 -1.40
N TYR A 245 20.95 -3.67 -1.14
CA TYR A 245 20.67 -4.68 -2.15
C TYR A 245 19.55 -5.63 -1.70
N LEU A 246 18.84 -6.23 -2.66
CA LEU A 246 18.00 -7.40 -2.43
C LEU A 246 18.88 -8.64 -2.49
N LYS A 247 18.87 -9.48 -1.45
CA LYS A 247 19.58 -10.76 -1.42
C LYS A 247 18.59 -11.89 -1.73
N ILE A 248 18.96 -12.76 -2.65
CA ILE A 248 18.21 -13.97 -3.01
C ILE A 248 19.15 -15.16 -2.88
N THR A 249 18.88 -16.06 -1.95
CA THR A 249 19.66 -17.28 -1.70
C THR A 249 19.04 -18.47 -2.44
N GLY A 250 19.78 -19.59 -2.48
CA GLY A 250 19.25 -20.85 -3.03
C GLY A 250 19.10 -20.86 -4.55
N ILE A 251 19.88 -20.04 -5.26
CA ILE A 251 19.88 -20.03 -6.72
C ILE A 251 20.63 -21.25 -7.22
N GLU A 252 20.01 -22.04 -8.09
CA GLU A 252 20.61 -23.23 -8.68
C GLU A 252 21.20 -22.92 -10.07
N LYS A 253 22.26 -23.66 -10.43
CA LYS A 253 22.85 -23.58 -11.76
C LYS A 253 21.80 -23.80 -12.86
N GLY A 254 21.67 -22.83 -13.76
CA GLY A 254 20.74 -22.84 -14.88
C GLY A 254 19.52 -21.94 -14.68
N ASP A 255 19.23 -21.55 -13.43
CA ASP A 255 18.12 -20.67 -13.10
C ASP A 255 18.19 -19.35 -13.86
N LEU A 256 17.03 -18.87 -14.30
CA LEU A 256 16.88 -17.54 -14.86
C LEU A 256 16.85 -16.53 -13.71
N ILE A 257 17.93 -15.76 -13.56
CA ILE A 257 18.05 -14.74 -12.51
C ILE A 257 17.31 -13.47 -12.93
N ALA A 258 17.56 -12.99 -14.15
CA ALA A 258 17.00 -11.76 -14.67
C ALA A 258 16.98 -11.76 -16.20
N ALA A 259 16.11 -10.96 -16.79
CA ALA A 259 16.15 -10.67 -18.22
C ALA A 259 15.47 -9.34 -18.53
N ARG A 260 15.80 -8.75 -19.68
CA ARG A 260 15.01 -7.64 -20.21
C ARG A 260 13.75 -8.22 -20.82
N ILE A 261 12.61 -7.66 -20.47
CA ILE A 261 11.34 -7.92 -21.14
C ILE A 261 10.95 -6.73 -22.01
N ALA A 262 10.26 -6.99 -23.11
CA ALA A 262 9.57 -6.00 -23.91
C ALA A 262 8.09 -6.42 -23.95
N PRO A 263 7.23 -5.89 -23.06
CA PRO A 263 5.84 -6.30 -22.97
C PRO A 263 5.14 -6.07 -24.31
N LYS A 264 4.53 -7.11 -24.86
CA LYS A 264 3.78 -7.05 -26.13
C LYS A 264 2.29 -7.18 -25.85
N ALA A 265 1.49 -6.61 -26.74
CA ALA A 265 0.06 -6.84 -26.72
C ALA A 265 -0.26 -8.33 -26.94
N LYS A 266 -1.12 -8.90 -26.10
CA LYS A 266 -1.60 -10.29 -26.19
C LYS A 266 -3.07 -10.35 -25.78
N SER A 267 -3.83 -11.24 -26.41
CA SER A 267 -5.20 -11.54 -25.98
C SER A 267 -5.22 -12.71 -25.00
N ASP A 268 -6.25 -12.76 -24.16
CA ASP A 268 -6.61 -13.91 -23.31
C ASP A 268 -5.54 -14.34 -22.30
N ILE A 269 -4.84 -13.37 -21.72
CA ILE A 269 -3.86 -13.62 -20.65
C ILE A 269 -4.60 -13.86 -19.33
N ARG A 270 -4.09 -14.80 -18.53
CA ARG A 270 -4.64 -15.09 -17.21
C ARG A 270 -4.20 -14.02 -16.22
N LEU A 271 -5.18 -13.47 -15.52
CA LEU A 271 -4.98 -12.55 -14.41
C LEU A 271 -5.25 -13.30 -13.11
N PHE A 272 -4.39 -13.05 -12.13
CA PHE A 272 -4.52 -13.61 -10.79
C PHE A 272 -4.75 -12.51 -9.76
N ALA A 273 -5.46 -12.85 -8.69
CA ALA A 273 -5.68 -12.01 -7.53
C ALA A 273 -4.66 -12.38 -6.44
N ASN A 274 -3.86 -11.39 -6.05
CA ASN A 274 -2.98 -11.46 -4.89
C ASN A 274 -3.59 -10.66 -3.76
N GLU A 275 -3.62 -11.23 -2.57
CA GLU A 275 -4.00 -10.47 -1.39
C GLU A 275 -3.00 -9.33 -1.14
N THR A 276 -3.51 -8.17 -0.73
CA THR A 276 -2.65 -7.05 -0.38
C THR A 276 -2.70 -6.81 1.12
N GLY A 277 -1.52 -6.82 1.76
CA GLY A 277 -1.43 -6.58 3.20
C GLY A 277 -2.10 -5.26 3.62
N TYR A 278 -1.99 -4.21 2.80
CA TYR A 278 -2.62 -2.91 3.11
C TYR A 278 -4.14 -3.04 3.26
N TYR A 279 -4.84 -3.68 2.32
CA TYR A 279 -6.31 -3.83 2.39
C TYR A 279 -6.74 -4.88 3.40
N GLN A 280 -5.95 -5.95 3.55
CA GLN A 280 -6.20 -6.96 4.57
C GLN A 280 -6.20 -6.39 5.98
N ARG A 281 -5.36 -5.39 6.31
CA ARG A 281 -5.40 -4.81 7.66
C ARG A 281 -6.64 -3.97 7.93
N ALA A 282 -7.35 -3.49 6.91
CA ALA A 282 -8.62 -2.79 7.11
C ALA A 282 -9.77 -3.75 7.44
N ALA A 283 -9.74 -4.98 6.93
CA ALA A 283 -10.85 -5.93 7.06
C ALA A 283 -11.17 -6.30 8.54
N PRO A 284 -10.20 -6.64 9.41
CA PRO A 284 -10.48 -6.94 10.81
C PRO A 284 -11.16 -5.80 11.58
N ILE A 285 -10.93 -4.54 11.18
CA ILE A 285 -11.60 -3.38 11.78
C ILE A 285 -13.11 -3.44 11.50
N LEU A 286 -13.48 -3.70 10.24
CA LEU A 286 -14.89 -3.83 9.85
C LEU A 286 -15.54 -5.07 10.45
N VAL A 287 -14.85 -6.22 10.45
CA VAL A 287 -15.37 -7.46 11.03
C VAL A 287 -15.69 -7.26 12.52
N SER A 288 -14.77 -6.66 13.28
CA SER A 288 -14.98 -6.40 14.69
C SER A 288 -16.12 -5.41 14.94
N LEU A 289 -16.21 -4.33 14.14
CA LEU A 289 -17.32 -3.39 14.21
C LEU A 289 -18.66 -4.06 13.88
N GLN A 290 -18.72 -4.90 12.85
CA GLN A 290 -19.92 -5.65 12.46
C GLN A 290 -20.37 -6.60 13.57
N GLU A 291 -19.45 -7.32 14.20
CA GLU A 291 -19.76 -8.20 15.34
C GLU A 291 -20.35 -7.43 16.52
N ALA A 292 -19.79 -6.25 16.83
CA ALA A 292 -20.30 -5.40 17.89
C ALA A 292 -21.68 -4.83 17.57
N LEU A 293 -21.90 -4.33 16.36
CA LEU A 293 -23.23 -3.90 15.91
C LEU A 293 -24.24 -5.06 15.95
N THR A 294 -23.84 -6.26 15.56
CA THR A 294 -24.71 -7.45 15.65
C THR A 294 -25.10 -7.73 17.10
N LYS A 295 -24.18 -7.61 18.06
CA LYS A 295 -24.46 -7.76 19.51
C LYS A 295 -25.41 -6.68 20.04
N GLU A 296 -25.41 -5.49 19.47
CA GLU A 296 -26.36 -4.41 19.78
C GLU A 296 -27.74 -4.58 19.11
N GLY A 297 -27.95 -5.67 18.36
CA GLY A 297 -29.23 -6.01 17.73
C GLY A 297 -29.38 -5.55 16.29
N TYR A 298 -28.30 -5.11 15.64
CA TYR A 298 -28.32 -4.74 14.22
C TYR A 298 -28.24 -6.00 13.33
N GLU A 299 -29.40 -6.60 13.03
CA GLU A 299 -29.48 -7.77 12.14
C GLU A 299 -29.05 -7.42 10.70
N ASN A 300 -28.42 -8.36 9.98
CA ASN A 300 -28.06 -8.24 8.55
C ASN A 300 -27.09 -7.08 8.21
N CYS A 301 -26.27 -6.61 9.15
CA CYS A 301 -25.18 -5.69 8.83
C CYS A 301 -24.05 -6.46 8.13
N VAL A 302 -23.66 -6.04 6.94
CA VAL A 302 -22.55 -6.61 6.17
C VAL A 302 -21.63 -5.46 5.78
N LEU A 303 -20.56 -5.28 6.54
CA LEU A 303 -19.62 -4.18 6.34
C LEU A 303 -18.53 -4.60 5.36
N GLU A 304 -18.30 -3.80 4.32
CA GLU A 304 -17.44 -4.16 3.21
C GLU A 304 -16.39 -3.09 2.89
N ILE A 305 -15.21 -3.55 2.51
CA ILE A 305 -14.21 -2.70 1.86
C ILE A 305 -14.77 -2.24 0.52
N GLY A 306 -14.68 -0.95 0.25
CA GLY A 306 -15.26 -0.35 -0.94
C GLY A 306 -16.67 0.20 -0.73
N GLU A 307 -17.44 -0.24 0.27
CA GLU A 307 -18.76 0.34 0.59
C GLU A 307 -18.75 1.19 1.86
N ASP A 308 -18.30 0.59 2.95
CA ASP A 308 -18.30 1.19 4.29
C ASP A 308 -17.00 1.93 4.58
N ILE A 309 -15.91 1.47 3.95
CA ILE A 309 -14.60 2.10 3.96
C ILE A 309 -14.12 2.37 2.54
N SER A 310 -13.89 3.65 2.26
CA SER A 310 -13.19 4.10 1.05
C SER A 310 -11.72 4.34 1.34
N MET A 311 -10.90 4.34 0.30
CA MET A 311 -9.46 4.47 0.43
C MET A 311 -8.92 5.48 -0.56
N HIS A 312 -8.05 6.35 -0.08
CA HIS A 312 -7.45 7.35 -0.92
C HIS A 312 -6.00 7.61 -0.55
N ASP A 313 -5.29 8.19 -1.50
CA ASP A 313 -3.90 8.54 -1.40
C ASP A 313 -3.74 9.99 -1.81
N MET A 314 -2.89 10.71 -1.09
CA MET A 314 -2.53 12.09 -1.41
C MET A 314 -1.86 12.22 -2.78
N VAL A 315 -1.17 11.16 -3.21
CA VAL A 315 -0.50 11.06 -4.51
C VAL A 315 -1.11 9.94 -5.33
N GLY A 316 -1.86 10.29 -6.38
CA GLY A 316 -2.52 9.31 -7.25
C GLY A 316 -1.57 8.55 -8.18
N CYS A 317 -0.42 9.13 -8.53
CA CYS A 317 0.58 8.44 -9.36
C CYS A 317 1.33 7.40 -8.53
N ALA A 318 1.27 6.15 -8.97
CA ALA A 318 1.87 5.05 -8.25
C ALA A 318 3.41 5.03 -8.29
N SER A 319 4.04 4.80 -7.14
CA SER A 319 5.50 4.89 -6.98
C SER A 319 6.10 3.62 -6.35
N PRO A 320 7.41 3.34 -6.55
CA PRO A 320 8.10 2.19 -5.95
C PRO A 320 8.28 2.29 -4.43
N GLY A 321 7.64 3.27 -3.78
CA GLY A 321 7.82 3.61 -2.37
C GLY A 321 8.66 4.86 -2.18
N TRP A 322 8.53 5.50 -1.02
CA TRP A 322 9.11 6.83 -0.74
C TRP A 322 10.49 6.79 -0.08
N ALA A 323 11.20 5.67 -0.25
CA ALA A 323 12.54 5.48 0.28
C ALA A 323 13.58 6.32 -0.50
N PRO A 324 14.61 6.90 0.16
CA PRO A 324 15.63 7.73 -0.49
C PRO A 324 16.31 7.06 -1.70
N ARG A 325 16.43 5.73 -1.70
CA ARG A 325 17.05 4.94 -2.80
C ARG A 325 16.38 5.12 -4.16
N TYR A 326 15.12 5.56 -4.21
CA TYR A 326 14.40 5.78 -5.47
C TYR A 326 14.54 7.21 -5.98
N ASN A 327 15.19 8.10 -5.20
CA ASN A 327 15.37 9.53 -5.49
C ASN A 327 14.10 10.16 -6.13
N ILE A 328 12.97 9.83 -5.52
CA ILE A 328 11.68 10.43 -5.83
C ILE A 328 11.76 11.89 -5.36
N PRO A 329 11.38 12.88 -6.19
CA PRO A 329 11.37 14.28 -5.79
C PRO A 329 10.16 14.54 -4.88
N ARG A 330 10.23 14.05 -3.65
CA ARG A 330 9.12 13.99 -2.68
C ARG A 330 8.48 15.35 -2.43
N GLU A 331 9.30 16.37 -2.19
CA GLU A 331 8.85 17.75 -1.96
C GLU A 331 8.11 18.31 -3.17
N TRP A 332 8.67 18.14 -4.37
CA TRP A 332 8.04 18.60 -5.60
C TRP A 332 6.72 17.87 -5.88
N ILE A 333 6.66 16.56 -5.63
CA ILE A 333 5.43 15.77 -5.79
C ILE A 333 4.37 16.21 -4.79
N ALA A 334 4.75 16.45 -3.52
CA ALA A 334 3.84 16.96 -2.51
C ALA A 334 3.30 18.34 -2.91
N GLU A 335 4.18 19.29 -3.28
CA GLU A 335 3.80 20.62 -3.76
C GLU A 335 2.78 20.55 -4.90
N ARG A 336 2.97 19.62 -5.85
CA ARG A 336 2.14 19.56 -7.05
C ARG A 336 0.86 18.78 -6.85
N CYS A 337 0.95 17.58 -6.31
CA CYS A 337 -0.20 16.69 -6.17
C CYS A 337 -1.08 17.09 -4.98
N VAL A 338 -0.46 17.44 -3.86
CA VAL A 338 -1.14 17.69 -2.59
C VAL A 338 -1.48 19.17 -2.45
N ASP A 339 -0.52 20.08 -2.65
CA ASP A 339 -0.75 21.51 -2.40
C ASP A 339 -1.37 22.25 -3.58
N LYS A 340 -0.95 21.97 -4.82
CA LYS A 340 -1.42 22.70 -6.00
C LYS A 340 -2.69 22.07 -6.59
N ASN A 341 -2.62 20.79 -6.95
CA ASN A 341 -3.72 20.10 -7.65
C ASN A 341 -4.81 19.62 -6.69
N ARG A 342 -4.47 19.30 -5.44
CA ARG A 342 -5.41 19.06 -4.32
C ARG A 342 -6.47 18.00 -4.58
N TYR A 343 -6.23 17.06 -5.49
CA TYR A 343 -7.25 16.08 -5.90
C TYR A 343 -7.79 15.24 -4.73
N MET A 344 -6.94 14.95 -3.73
CA MET A 344 -7.37 14.24 -2.53
C MET A 344 -8.30 15.10 -1.67
N PHE A 345 -7.97 16.37 -1.45
CA PHE A 345 -8.81 17.27 -0.67
C PHE A 345 -10.14 17.59 -1.36
N ASP A 346 -10.13 17.78 -2.68
CA ASP A 346 -11.35 17.97 -3.45
C ASP A 346 -12.28 16.74 -3.29
N GLN A 347 -11.73 15.53 -3.33
CA GLN A 347 -12.48 14.30 -3.09
C GLN A 347 -12.92 14.16 -1.63
N LEU A 348 -12.09 14.56 -0.65
CA LEU A 348 -12.45 14.55 0.77
C LEU A 348 -13.64 15.47 1.04
N ILE A 349 -13.62 16.69 0.50
CA ILE A 349 -14.69 17.70 0.65
C ILE A 349 -15.98 17.25 -0.02
N GLN A 350 -15.89 16.60 -1.19
CA GLN A 350 -17.05 15.97 -1.85
C GLN A 350 -17.58 14.79 -1.04
N SER A 351 -16.69 13.95 -0.52
CA SER A 351 -17.06 12.68 0.12
C SER A 351 -17.62 12.88 1.53
N LYS A 352 -17.16 13.90 2.26
CA LYS A 352 -17.58 14.24 3.63
C LYS A 352 -17.61 13.03 4.59
N PRO A 353 -16.54 12.21 4.65
CA PRO A 353 -16.55 11.02 5.49
C PRO A 353 -16.81 11.40 6.94
N ARG A 354 -17.50 10.53 7.67
CA ARG A 354 -17.79 10.69 9.10
C ARG A 354 -16.53 10.43 9.94
N VAL A 355 -15.71 9.47 9.50
CA VAL A 355 -14.42 9.15 10.10
C VAL A 355 -13.33 9.12 9.03
N LEU A 356 -12.22 9.79 9.32
CA LEU A 356 -11.01 9.80 8.53
C LEU A 356 -9.90 9.03 9.25
N LEU A 357 -9.49 7.91 8.67
CA LEU A 357 -8.35 7.12 9.11
C LEU A 357 -7.09 7.60 8.38
N ILE A 358 -6.21 8.34 9.04
CA ILE A 358 -4.94 8.79 8.45
C ILE A 358 -3.88 7.70 8.72
N VAL A 359 -3.30 7.14 7.65
CA VAL A 359 -2.43 5.97 7.75
C VAL A 359 -0.97 6.41 7.87
N SER A 360 -0.42 6.36 9.08
CA SER A 360 0.92 6.82 9.54
C SER A 360 1.06 8.31 9.87
N GLY A 361 2.02 8.62 10.75
CA GLY A 361 2.41 9.99 11.10
C GLY A 361 2.98 10.78 9.92
N SER A 362 3.69 10.12 8.98
CA SER A 362 4.15 10.79 7.75
C SER A 362 3.00 11.24 6.85
N SER A 363 1.92 10.45 6.78
CA SER A 363 0.71 10.86 6.05
C SER A 363 0.02 12.02 6.76
N LEU A 364 -0.05 11.99 8.10
CA LEU A 364 -0.61 13.09 8.89
C LEU A 364 0.13 14.39 8.66
N ALA A 365 1.46 14.39 8.74
CA ALA A 365 2.26 15.61 8.57
C ALA A 365 2.03 16.26 7.19
N MET A 366 2.02 15.45 6.13
CA MET A 366 1.73 15.93 4.77
C MET A 366 0.28 16.41 4.63
N PHE A 367 -0.68 15.64 5.14
CA PHE A 367 -2.11 15.98 5.10
C PHE A 367 -2.39 17.29 5.83
N ALA A 368 -1.94 17.40 7.09
CA ALA A 368 -2.28 18.50 7.98
C ALA A 368 -1.72 19.83 7.49
N ALA A 369 -0.46 19.84 7.06
CA ALA A 369 0.17 21.04 6.51
C ALA A 369 -0.64 21.63 5.34
N SER A 370 -1.02 20.78 4.39
CA SER A 370 -1.80 21.20 3.22
C SER A 370 -3.24 21.54 3.56
N PHE A 371 -3.91 20.76 4.41
CA PHE A 371 -5.30 20.99 4.81
C PHE A 371 -5.46 22.32 5.57
N VAL A 372 -4.55 22.61 6.50
CA VAL A 372 -4.55 23.89 7.25
C VAL A 372 -4.23 25.06 6.32
N ALA A 373 -3.28 24.91 5.39
CA ALA A 373 -2.99 25.93 4.39
C ALA A 373 -4.20 26.22 3.47
N MET A 374 -5.14 25.28 3.34
CA MET A 374 -6.41 25.46 2.63
C MET A 374 -7.51 26.13 3.46
N GLY A 375 -7.27 26.42 4.75
CA GLY A 375 -8.27 26.96 5.68
C GLY A 375 -9.04 25.90 6.46
N GLY A 376 -8.62 24.62 6.39
CA GLY A 376 -9.12 23.57 7.27
C GLY A 376 -8.55 23.69 8.69
N GLU A 377 -9.22 23.07 9.65
CA GLU A 377 -8.77 23.00 11.05
C GLU A 377 -8.70 21.53 11.49
N ILE A 378 -7.69 21.19 12.30
CA ILE A 378 -7.53 19.85 12.89
C ILE A 378 -7.28 20.01 14.39
N ASP A 379 -8.10 19.37 15.21
CA ASP A 379 -7.94 19.28 16.67
C ASP A 379 -6.96 18.16 17.06
N LEU A 380 -5.72 18.29 16.57
CA LEU A 380 -4.64 17.35 16.82
C LEU A 380 -3.30 18.05 16.68
N ASP A 381 -2.39 17.79 17.62
CA ASP A 381 -0.97 18.10 17.42
C ASP A 381 -0.39 17.10 16.42
N TYR A 382 -0.09 17.59 15.22
CA TYR A 382 0.43 16.81 14.11
C TYR A 382 1.96 16.93 13.94
N ASP A 383 2.67 17.51 14.90
CA ASP A 383 4.14 17.55 14.91
C ASP A 383 4.75 16.20 15.34
N SER A 384 3.97 15.37 16.06
CA SER A 384 4.39 14.02 16.39
C SER A 384 4.47 13.14 15.14
N THR A 385 5.51 12.31 15.08
CA THR A 385 5.71 11.31 14.01
C THR A 385 5.47 9.88 14.49
N ASP A 386 5.22 9.66 15.79
CA ASP A 386 4.96 8.32 16.30
C ASP A 386 3.49 7.94 16.11
N ALA A 387 3.23 7.13 15.09
CA ALA A 387 1.88 6.72 14.70
C ALA A 387 1.09 6.01 15.82
N PHE A 388 1.74 5.36 16.77
CA PHE A 388 1.06 4.68 17.86
C PHE A 388 0.68 5.62 19.01
N ALA A 389 1.54 6.59 19.33
CA ALA A 389 1.17 7.66 20.26
C ALA A 389 -0.01 8.47 19.69
N LEU A 390 0.03 8.76 18.38
CA LEU A 390 -1.08 9.39 17.67
C LEU A 390 -2.33 8.50 17.65
N LEU A 391 -2.18 7.18 17.49
CA LEU A 391 -3.30 6.25 17.59
C LEU A 391 -3.97 6.30 18.96
N GLU A 392 -3.19 6.19 20.04
CA GLU A 392 -3.74 6.27 21.40
C GLU A 392 -4.43 7.61 21.65
N GLU A 393 -3.78 8.72 21.30
CA GLU A 393 -4.35 10.06 21.44
C GLU A 393 -5.66 10.19 20.68
N THR A 394 -5.67 9.82 19.40
CA THR A 394 -6.85 9.99 18.54
C THR A 394 -7.96 8.99 18.80
N THR A 395 -7.68 7.85 19.44
CA THR A 395 -8.72 6.89 19.84
C THR A 395 -9.29 7.17 21.23
N ARG A 396 -8.47 7.71 22.15
CA ARG A 396 -8.92 8.08 23.52
C ARG A 396 -9.57 9.46 23.57
N ARG A 397 -9.05 10.43 22.82
CA ARG A 397 -9.64 11.77 22.71
C ARG A 397 -10.36 11.92 21.37
N ARG A 398 -11.50 12.62 21.41
CA ARG A 398 -12.29 12.94 20.23
C ARG A 398 -11.70 14.06 19.36
N CYS A 399 -10.59 13.79 18.69
CA CYS A 399 -9.94 14.64 17.71
C CYS A 399 -10.77 14.77 16.42
N MET A 400 -11.04 16.01 16.00
CA MET A 400 -11.89 16.32 14.85
C MET A 400 -11.11 17.10 13.78
N LEU A 401 -11.52 16.96 12.52
CA LEU A 401 -11.19 17.90 11.47
C LEU A 401 -12.43 18.70 11.07
N HIS A 402 -12.25 19.97 10.73
CA HIS A 402 -13.31 20.88 10.34
C HIS A 402 -12.98 21.56 9.01
N TRP A 403 -13.94 21.53 8.09
CA TRP A 403 -13.92 22.32 6.88
C TRP A 403 -15.05 23.34 6.94
N ARG A 404 -14.69 24.62 6.99
CA ARG A 404 -15.61 25.75 7.22
C ARG A 404 -15.85 26.56 5.95
N ASP A 405 -16.21 25.88 4.87
CA ASP A 405 -16.73 26.54 3.69
C ASP A 405 -18.20 26.96 3.92
N GLU A 406 -18.59 28.15 3.45
CA GLU A 406 -19.95 28.68 3.66
C GLU A 406 -21.02 27.81 2.99
N GLN A 407 -20.67 27.22 1.85
CA GLN A 407 -21.61 26.44 1.04
C GLN A 407 -21.61 24.96 1.43
N ASN A 408 -20.45 24.42 1.78
CA ASN A 408 -20.26 23.00 1.95
C ASN A 408 -19.49 22.61 3.21
N PRO A 409 -19.93 23.02 4.42
CA PRO A 409 -19.22 22.68 5.64
C PRO A 409 -19.32 21.17 5.92
N PHE A 410 -18.28 20.63 6.56
CA PHE A 410 -18.34 19.30 7.17
C PHE A 410 -17.33 19.17 8.31
N SER A 411 -17.48 18.11 9.09
CA SER A 411 -16.53 17.71 10.11
C SER A 411 -16.40 16.21 10.13
N SER A 412 -15.21 15.72 10.43
CA SER A 412 -14.92 14.30 10.44
C SER A 412 -14.04 13.95 11.63
N ARG A 413 -14.30 12.81 12.24
CA ARG A 413 -13.47 12.26 13.30
C ARG A 413 -12.11 11.86 12.71
N VAL A 414 -11.01 12.29 13.31
CA VAL A 414 -9.67 11.86 12.89
C VAL A 414 -9.21 10.73 13.79
N ILE A 415 -8.79 9.63 13.17
CA ILE A 415 -8.05 8.55 13.82
C ILE A 415 -6.76 8.34 13.04
N VAL A 416 -5.62 8.44 13.70
CA VAL A 416 -4.32 8.17 13.08
C VAL A 416 -3.95 6.73 13.37
N THR A 417 -3.59 5.98 12.34
CA THR A 417 -3.28 4.55 12.46
C THR A 417 -1.81 4.28 12.14
N PRO A 418 -1.23 3.20 12.67
CA PRO A 418 0.01 2.65 12.14
C PRO A 418 -0.11 2.31 10.64
N HIS A 419 1.02 2.21 9.95
CA HIS A 419 1.00 1.95 8.50
C HIS A 419 0.46 0.55 8.18
N PHE A 420 -0.56 0.45 7.32
CA PHE A 420 -1.29 -0.80 7.03
C PHE A 420 -0.43 -1.86 6.31
N SER A 421 0.60 -1.48 5.55
CA SER A 421 1.44 -2.47 4.84
C SER A 421 2.31 -3.36 5.73
N TYR A 422 2.36 -3.13 7.05
CA TYR A 422 3.18 -3.95 7.95
C TYR A 422 2.29 -4.66 8.95
N GLU A 423 2.31 -5.98 8.90
CA GLU A 423 1.50 -6.81 9.78
C GLU A 423 1.76 -6.52 11.26
N ASP A 424 3.04 -6.48 11.64
CA ASP A 424 3.46 -6.29 13.02
C ASP A 424 2.97 -4.98 13.64
N ASN A 425 2.58 -4.00 12.83
CA ASN A 425 2.01 -2.75 13.32
C ASN A 425 0.64 -2.91 13.97
N PHE A 426 -0.05 -4.02 13.69
CA PHE A 426 -1.40 -4.29 14.20
C PHE A 426 -1.44 -5.43 15.23
N LYS A 427 -0.31 -6.09 15.46
CA LYS A 427 -0.17 -7.06 16.55
C LYS A 427 -0.22 -6.31 17.90
N PRO A 428 -0.99 -6.80 18.88
CA PRO A 428 -0.93 -6.32 20.26
C PRO A 428 0.50 -6.34 20.81
N GLN A 429 0.92 -5.21 21.40
CA GLN A 429 2.31 -5.01 21.82
C GLN A 429 2.46 -3.92 22.87
N SER A 430 3.42 -4.12 23.78
CA SER A 430 3.96 -3.08 24.64
C SER A 430 5.11 -2.36 23.95
N ARG A 431 5.04 -1.03 23.90
CA ARG A 431 6.05 -0.18 23.24
C ARG A 431 6.79 0.66 24.27
N LEU A 432 8.01 0.26 24.61
CA LEU A 432 8.82 0.89 25.64
C LEU A 432 9.78 1.91 25.00
N SER A 433 9.83 3.13 25.56
CA SER A 433 10.90 4.07 25.23
C SER A 433 12.25 3.55 25.72
N SER A 434 13.36 4.13 25.26
CA SER A 434 14.69 3.78 25.75
C SER A 434 14.82 3.92 27.27
N ASP A 435 14.20 4.95 27.85
CA ASP A 435 14.21 5.18 29.31
C ASP A 435 13.39 4.11 30.04
N ALA A 436 12.19 3.79 29.54
CA ALA A 436 11.36 2.74 30.12
C ALA A 436 12.05 1.36 30.04
N TRP A 437 12.72 1.09 28.93
CA TRP A 437 13.53 -0.12 28.77
C TRP A 437 14.73 -0.14 29.71
N GLN A 438 15.38 1.00 29.95
CA GLN A 438 16.49 1.10 30.90
C GLN A 438 16.02 0.84 32.34
N VAL A 439 14.86 1.36 32.73
CA VAL A 439 14.24 1.05 34.03
C VAL A 439 13.98 -0.46 34.16
N LEU A 440 13.50 -1.10 33.10
CA LEU A 440 13.29 -2.54 33.07
C LEU A 440 14.61 -3.31 33.30
N LYS A 441 15.68 -2.93 32.61
CA LYS A 441 17.02 -3.53 32.77
C LYS A 441 17.56 -3.41 34.18
N GLU A 442 17.42 -2.24 34.80
CA GLU A 442 18.02 -1.95 36.11
C GLU A 442 17.27 -2.62 37.26
N ARG A 443 15.95 -2.74 37.14
CA ARG A 443 15.09 -3.18 38.24
C ARG A 443 14.63 -4.63 38.13
N PHE A 444 14.65 -5.20 36.94
CA PHE A 444 14.05 -6.51 36.65
C PHE A 444 14.95 -7.36 35.73
N ALA A 445 16.20 -7.54 36.14
CA ALA A 445 17.20 -8.26 35.33
C ALA A 445 16.79 -9.71 35.01
N ASP A 446 16.13 -10.41 35.95
CA ASP A 446 15.69 -11.80 35.74
C ASP A 446 14.57 -11.88 34.69
N ASP A 447 13.57 -10.98 34.77
CA ASP A 447 12.48 -10.89 33.80
C ASP A 447 12.97 -10.46 32.41
N LEU A 448 14.01 -9.63 32.35
CA LEU A 448 14.59 -9.19 31.08
C LEU A 448 15.15 -10.37 30.26
N GLU A 449 15.76 -11.36 30.90
CA GLU A 449 16.27 -12.54 30.19
C GLU A 449 15.13 -13.38 29.60
N ILE A 450 13.99 -13.46 30.30
CA ILE A 450 12.77 -14.11 29.79
C ILE A 450 12.27 -13.37 28.54
N LEU A 451 12.21 -12.04 28.60
CA LEU A 451 11.77 -11.20 27.48
C LEU A 451 12.71 -11.31 26.27
N LYS A 452 14.03 -11.36 26.47
CA LYS A 452 15.00 -11.55 25.38
C LYS A 452 14.85 -12.90 24.69
N GLN A 453 14.60 -13.97 25.46
CA GLN A 453 14.37 -15.30 24.91
C GLN A 453 13.08 -15.33 24.08
N ASP A 454 12.03 -14.68 24.57
CA ASP A 454 10.78 -14.55 23.82
C ASP A 454 10.95 -13.70 22.55
N GLU A 455 11.66 -12.58 22.64
CA GLU A 455 12.00 -11.72 21.50
C GLU A 455 12.77 -12.50 20.42
N LEU A 456 13.76 -13.30 20.82
CA LEU A 456 14.52 -14.14 19.90
C LEU A 456 13.61 -15.17 19.20
N ALA A 457 12.76 -15.87 19.97
CA ALA A 457 11.80 -16.83 19.43
C ALA A 457 10.77 -16.19 18.48
N ARG A 458 10.42 -14.90 18.68
CA ARG A 458 9.54 -14.16 17.77
C ARG A 458 10.27 -13.59 16.55
N LYS A 459 11.54 -13.19 16.67
CA LYS A 459 12.40 -12.83 15.52
C LYS A 459 12.58 -14.00 14.57
N GLU A 460 12.80 -15.20 15.11
CA GLU A 460 12.85 -16.45 14.33
C GLU A 460 11.54 -16.70 13.55
N LYS A 461 10.43 -16.09 13.96
CA LYS A 461 9.13 -16.12 13.27
C LYS A 461 8.88 -14.88 12.39
N GLY A 462 9.88 -14.05 12.13
CA GLY A 462 9.82 -12.94 11.18
C GLY A 462 9.23 -11.62 11.70
N CYS A 463 9.05 -11.44 13.01
CA CYS A 463 8.56 -10.15 13.56
C CYS A 463 9.62 -9.05 13.41
N ARG A 464 9.26 -7.91 12.81
CA ARG A 464 10.15 -6.77 12.61
C ARG A 464 10.25 -5.91 13.86
N ILE A 465 11.47 -5.58 14.27
CA ILE A 465 11.72 -4.69 15.41
C ILE A 465 11.98 -3.28 14.92
N ASN A 466 11.27 -2.31 15.50
CA ASN A 466 11.47 -0.90 15.25
C ASN A 466 12.60 -0.37 16.15
N ASN A 467 13.67 0.16 15.58
CA ASN A 467 14.84 0.63 16.34
C ASN A 467 14.57 1.80 17.31
N LYS A 468 13.43 2.50 17.20
CA LYS A 468 13.11 3.64 18.08
C LYS A 468 12.47 3.21 19.42
N TYR A 469 11.84 2.04 19.47
CA TYR A 469 11.14 1.54 20.66
C TYR A 469 11.51 0.09 20.91
N HIS A 470 11.58 -0.29 22.19
CA HIS A 470 11.68 -1.69 22.56
C HIS A 470 10.27 -2.28 22.56
N THR A 471 9.97 -3.10 21.56
CA THR A 471 8.67 -3.75 21.40
C THR A 471 8.68 -5.11 22.09
N VAL A 472 7.69 -5.34 22.96
CA VAL A 472 7.35 -6.67 23.48
C VAL A 472 5.95 -7.00 23.00
N TYR A 473 5.81 -8.00 22.12
CA TYR A 473 4.50 -8.43 21.66
C TYR A 473 3.81 -9.21 22.79
N ILE A 474 2.56 -8.87 23.10
CA ILE A 474 1.82 -9.48 24.20
C ILE A 474 0.38 -9.64 23.75
N ASP A 475 -0.12 -10.88 23.74
CA ASP A 475 -1.54 -11.12 23.55
C ASP A 475 -2.33 -10.87 24.84
N ARG A 476 -3.56 -10.36 24.77
CA ARG A 476 -4.16 -9.66 25.93
C ARG A 476 -5.02 -10.49 26.89
N GLU A 477 -5.32 -11.76 26.61
CA GLU A 477 -6.17 -12.56 27.52
C GLU A 477 -5.51 -13.82 28.10
N ASP A 478 -4.38 -14.26 27.56
CA ASP A 478 -3.72 -15.50 27.99
C ASP A 478 -2.27 -15.65 27.50
N ASP A 479 -1.56 -14.53 27.22
CA ASP A 479 -0.18 -14.64 26.71
C ASP A 479 0.67 -15.50 27.66
N PRO A 480 1.24 -16.62 27.18
CA PRO A 480 1.99 -17.56 28.01
C PRO A 480 3.17 -16.93 28.75
N ILE A 481 3.63 -15.75 28.33
CA ILE A 481 4.71 -15.03 29.00
C ILE A 481 4.27 -14.45 30.35
N GLN A 482 2.97 -14.15 30.55
CA GLN A 482 2.47 -13.59 31.80
C GLN A 482 2.82 -14.48 33.00
N GLY A 483 2.65 -15.80 32.87
CA GLY A 483 2.98 -16.76 33.93
C GLY A 483 4.47 -16.96 34.19
N LYS A 484 5.34 -16.38 33.35
CA LYS A 484 6.80 -16.46 33.47
C LYS A 484 7.39 -15.17 34.06
N LEU A 485 6.68 -14.05 33.96
CA LEU A 485 7.15 -12.75 34.42
C LEU A 485 6.69 -12.47 35.85
N SER A 486 7.44 -11.63 36.56
CA SER A 486 6.97 -11.04 37.80
C SER A 486 5.74 -10.15 37.56
N GLU A 487 4.83 -10.09 38.54
CA GLU A 487 3.62 -9.25 38.46
C GLU A 487 3.96 -7.78 38.21
N ALA A 488 5.06 -7.29 38.81
CA ALA A 488 5.53 -5.94 38.63
C ALA A 488 5.94 -5.64 37.17
N VAL A 489 6.64 -6.57 36.52
CA VAL A 489 7.00 -6.42 35.09
C VAL A 489 5.77 -6.55 34.21
N TRP A 490 4.85 -7.47 34.51
CA TRP A 490 3.61 -7.58 33.75
C TRP A 490 2.80 -6.28 33.77
N LEU A 491 2.56 -5.71 34.97
CA LEU A 491 1.88 -4.43 35.11
C LEU A 491 2.64 -3.29 34.42
N PHE A 492 3.97 -3.31 34.49
CA PHE A 492 4.81 -2.34 33.78
C PHE A 492 4.62 -2.43 32.27
N LEU A 493 4.66 -3.63 31.69
CA LEU A 493 4.41 -3.84 30.26
C LEU A 493 3.00 -3.41 29.86
N MET A 494 1.99 -3.75 30.67
CA MET A 494 0.59 -3.38 30.41
C MET A 494 0.33 -1.88 30.44
N ALA A 495 1.14 -1.11 31.17
CA ALA A 495 1.07 0.36 31.15
C ALA A 495 1.47 0.96 29.79
N PHE A 496 2.26 0.24 28.98
CA PHE A 496 2.70 0.64 27.63
C PHE A 496 2.04 -0.19 26.51
N HIS A 497 1.03 -0.99 26.85
CA HIS A 497 0.42 -1.92 25.92
C HIS A 497 -0.61 -1.25 25.01
N ILE A 498 -0.47 -1.52 23.71
CA ILE A 498 -1.33 -1.03 22.65
C ILE A 498 -1.86 -2.23 21.86
N ALA A 499 -3.18 -2.29 21.70
CA ALA A 499 -3.87 -3.21 20.81
C ALA A 499 -4.53 -2.40 19.67
N PRO A 500 -3.88 -2.25 18.51
CA PRO A 500 -4.34 -1.30 17.50
C PRO A 500 -5.76 -1.56 16.99
N TYR A 501 -6.12 -2.82 16.75
CA TYR A 501 -7.47 -3.18 16.33
C TYR A 501 -8.53 -2.82 17.37
N GLU A 502 -8.30 -3.16 18.64
CA GLU A 502 -9.22 -2.83 19.73
C GLU A 502 -9.42 -1.32 19.87
N LEU A 503 -8.34 -0.53 19.79
CA LEU A 503 -8.42 0.92 19.92
C LEU A 503 -9.23 1.55 18.79
N ILE A 504 -8.97 1.15 17.53
CA ILE A 504 -9.70 1.67 16.37
C ILE A 504 -11.17 1.26 16.45
N HIS A 505 -11.44 -0.02 16.69
CA HIS A 505 -12.79 -0.55 16.85
C HIS A 505 -13.57 0.20 17.93
N THR A 506 -12.99 0.36 19.12
CA THR A 506 -13.62 1.08 20.23
C THR A 506 -13.96 2.52 19.83
N ALA A 507 -13.05 3.22 19.15
CA ALA A 507 -13.29 4.57 18.68
C ALA A 507 -14.40 4.65 17.60
N LEU A 508 -14.50 3.65 16.72
CA LEU A 508 -15.60 3.58 15.74
C LEU A 508 -16.95 3.29 16.39
N LEU A 509 -17.00 2.45 17.42
CA LEU A 509 -18.21 2.23 18.22
C LEU A 509 -18.65 3.48 18.98
N ASP A 510 -17.71 4.27 19.50
CA ASP A 510 -18.02 5.56 20.12
C ASP A 510 -18.69 6.52 19.11
N GLU A 511 -18.18 6.58 17.88
CA GLU A 511 -18.83 7.32 16.79
C GLU A 511 -20.18 6.72 16.36
N HIS A 512 -20.44 5.44 16.63
CA HIS A 512 -21.80 4.89 16.48
C HIS A 512 -22.74 5.43 17.57
N GLY A 513 -22.32 5.35 18.84
CA GLY A 513 -23.09 5.83 19.98
C GLY A 513 -23.41 7.32 19.95
N HIS A 514 -22.51 8.14 19.38
CA HIS A 514 -22.70 9.58 19.19
C HIS A 514 -23.49 9.97 17.93
N GLN A 515 -23.95 8.99 17.12
CA GLN A 515 -24.76 9.16 15.91
C GLN A 515 -24.12 9.72 14.61
N PRO A 516 -22.79 9.86 14.42
CA PRO A 516 -22.24 10.07 13.07
C PRO A 516 -22.09 8.79 12.22
N LEU A 517 -21.89 7.62 12.83
CA LEU A 517 -21.90 6.32 12.12
C LEU A 517 -23.20 5.60 12.43
N ILE A 518 -24.20 5.71 11.57
CA ILE A 518 -25.51 5.04 11.78
C ILE A 518 -25.62 3.90 10.77
N LYS A 519 -26.36 2.84 11.08
CA LYS A 519 -26.72 1.85 10.06
C LYS A 519 -27.78 2.41 9.11
N ASP A 520 -27.59 2.23 7.80
CA ASP A 520 -28.65 2.55 6.85
C ASP A 520 -29.84 1.58 7.05
N LYS A 521 -31.07 2.12 7.03
CA LYS A 521 -32.28 1.31 7.29
C LYS A 521 -32.69 0.44 6.09
N LYS A 522 -32.23 0.77 4.90
CA LYS A 522 -32.59 0.17 3.62
C LYS A 522 -31.47 -0.71 3.06
N SER A 523 -30.22 -0.43 3.39
CA SER A 523 -29.04 -1.17 2.96
C SER A 523 -28.49 -2.06 4.09
N LYS A 524 -27.51 -2.90 3.75
CA LYS A 524 -26.76 -3.72 4.71
C LYS A 524 -25.54 -2.99 5.28
N HIS A 525 -25.32 -1.75 4.87
CA HIS A 525 -24.14 -0.94 5.15
C HIS A 525 -24.42 0.13 6.21
N LEU A 526 -23.36 0.83 6.61
CA LEU A 526 -23.46 2.09 7.32
C LEU A 526 -24.09 3.17 6.42
N ASP A 527 -24.80 4.10 7.03
CA ASP A 527 -25.40 5.26 6.37
C ASP A 527 -24.31 6.10 5.71
N ARG A 528 -24.59 6.49 4.48
CA ARG A 528 -23.62 7.19 3.66
C ARG A 528 -23.37 8.60 4.21
N ALA A 529 -22.20 9.13 3.90
CA ALA A 529 -21.95 10.55 4.11
C ALA A 529 -22.95 11.43 3.33
N PRO A 530 -23.31 12.61 3.85
CA PRO A 530 -24.38 13.42 3.29
C PRO A 530 -24.04 14.02 1.92
N GLY A 531 -25.09 14.43 1.22
CA GLY A 531 -25.02 15.12 -0.06
C GLY A 531 -25.17 14.18 -1.26
N ASN A 532 -25.49 14.79 -2.39
CA ASN A 532 -25.72 14.06 -3.64
C ASN A 532 -24.42 13.43 -4.14
N CYS A 533 -24.55 12.37 -4.93
CA CYS A 533 -23.45 11.72 -5.65
C CYS A 533 -24.03 11.01 -6.87
N SER A 534 -23.52 11.35 -8.05
CA SER A 534 -23.90 10.76 -9.34
C SER A 534 -22.84 9.80 -9.88
N PHE A 535 -21.86 9.43 -9.05
CA PHE A 535 -20.68 8.71 -9.55
C PHE A 535 -21.03 7.40 -10.23
N CYS A 536 -22.01 6.61 -9.77
CA CYS A 536 -22.34 5.32 -10.41
C CYS A 536 -23.32 5.45 -11.58
N VAL A 537 -24.04 6.57 -11.66
CA VAL A 537 -25.18 6.80 -12.57
C VAL A 537 -25.12 8.24 -13.07
N ASN A 538 -24.56 8.45 -14.26
CA ASN A 538 -24.40 9.76 -14.88
C ASN A 538 -24.34 9.68 -16.42
N PRO A 539 -24.31 10.81 -17.15
CA PRO A 539 -24.30 10.76 -18.61
C PRO A 539 -23.01 10.18 -19.23
N GLN A 540 -21.90 10.12 -18.48
CA GLN A 540 -20.61 9.63 -18.97
C GLN A 540 -20.48 8.12 -18.78
N TRP A 541 -21.11 7.58 -17.73
CA TRP A 541 -21.23 6.14 -17.52
C TRP A 541 -22.43 5.77 -16.64
N GLN A 542 -22.90 4.56 -16.85
CA GLN A 542 -24.05 3.98 -16.17
C GLN A 542 -23.67 2.57 -15.75
N PHE A 543 -23.33 2.38 -14.46
CA PHE A 543 -22.99 1.06 -13.97
C PHE A 543 -24.22 0.15 -14.04
N PRO A 544 -24.09 -1.09 -14.53
CA PRO A 544 -25.22 -1.99 -14.72
C PRO A 544 -26.08 -2.21 -13.47
N GLU A 545 -25.43 -2.21 -12.30
CA GLU A 545 -26.04 -2.39 -10.98
C GLU A 545 -26.56 -1.08 -10.36
N GLY A 546 -26.22 0.08 -10.92
CA GLY A 546 -26.53 1.37 -10.33
C GLY A 546 -25.69 1.65 -9.07
N CYS A 547 -26.35 2.15 -8.02
CA CYS A 547 -25.71 2.45 -6.73
C CYS A 547 -26.27 1.50 -5.67
N ASP A 548 -25.40 0.83 -4.89
CA ASP A 548 -25.80 -0.16 -3.88
C ASP A 548 -26.69 0.40 -2.76
N TYR A 549 -26.64 1.71 -2.56
CA TYR A 549 -27.53 2.44 -1.63
C TYR A 549 -28.93 2.69 -2.21
N GLY A 550 -29.21 2.27 -3.46
CA GLY A 550 -30.52 2.39 -4.10
C GLY A 550 -30.92 3.83 -4.48
N LEU A 551 -29.96 4.77 -4.45
CA LEU A 551 -30.20 6.21 -4.64
C LEU A 551 -30.03 6.70 -6.08
N ALA A 552 -30.06 5.79 -7.06
CA ALA A 552 -29.90 6.12 -8.48
C ALA A 552 -30.90 7.19 -8.99
N ASN A 553 -31.99 7.43 -8.27
CA ASN A 553 -33.10 8.31 -8.66
C ASN A 553 -33.23 9.60 -7.82
N GLU A 554 -32.33 9.92 -6.89
CA GLU A 554 -32.43 11.18 -6.12
C GLU A 554 -31.95 12.43 -6.89
N LEU A 555 -31.58 12.26 -8.17
CA LEU A 555 -31.16 13.33 -9.07
C LEU A 555 -32.24 13.73 -10.11
N ALA A 556 -33.49 13.31 -9.91
CA ALA A 556 -34.63 13.74 -10.72
C ALA A 556 -35.29 15.02 -10.17
#